data_AF-A0A944G0M0-F1
#
_entry.id   AF-A0A944G0M0-F1
#
_cell.length_a   1.000
_cell.length_b   1.000
_cell.length_c   1.000
_cell.angle_alpha   90.00
_cell.angle_beta   90.00
_cell.angle_gamma   90.00
#
_symmetry.space_group_name_H-M   'P 1'
#
loop_
_entity.id
_entity.type
_entity.pdbx_description
1 polymer ?
#
loop_
_entity_poly.entity_id
_entity_poly.type
_entity_poly.pdbx_seq_one_letter_code
_entity_poly.pdbx_strand_id
1 'polypeptide(L)'
;MITGEVKNKIDNLWDAMWSNQMTNPWIDIQQITYLIFIKMLDDNQIKIERKINSMVAAGMKVNLEDFDLIFKDGFYIDEEDKINCSYADLRWSVFSSWGDNGKKFDNLKNNVFPFIKKLHGDKITSFAKYMEKAEFTVS
;
A
#
# COMPACT_ATOMS: atom_id res chain seq x y z
N MET A 1 -1.94 -26.36 7.96
CA MET A 1 -0.47 -26.34 8.08
C MET A 1 0.03 -25.14 7.29
N ILE A 2 0.72 -24.19 7.93
CA ILE A 2 1.39 -23.10 7.21
C ILE A 2 2.54 -23.77 6.44
N THR A 3 2.48 -23.72 5.11
CA THR A 3 3.44 -24.38 4.22
C THR A 3 4.86 -23.84 4.41
N GLY A 4 5.86 -24.72 4.34
CA GLY A 4 7.28 -24.37 4.57
C GLY A 4 7.81 -23.26 3.64
N GLU A 5 7.21 -23.06 2.48
CA GLU A 5 7.55 -21.95 1.58
C GLU A 5 7.24 -20.56 2.15
N VAL A 6 6.12 -20.41 2.87
CA VAL A 6 5.75 -19.12 3.47
C VAL A 6 6.71 -18.80 4.61
N LYS A 7 7.06 -19.82 5.41
CA LYS A 7 8.05 -19.68 6.47
C LYS A 7 9.43 -19.30 5.90
N ASN A 8 9.91 -19.98 4.86
CA ASN A 8 11.18 -19.65 4.21
C ASN A 8 11.20 -18.24 3.61
N LYS A 9 10.08 -17.73 3.08
CA LYS A 9 9.99 -16.34 2.59
C LYS A 9 10.06 -15.33 3.73
N ILE A 10 9.47 -15.64 4.88
CA ILE A 10 9.53 -14.80 6.08
C ILE A 10 10.95 -14.83 6.68
N ASP A 11 11.57 -16.00 6.77
CA ASP A 11 12.93 -16.18 7.28
C ASP A 11 13.95 -15.45 6.37
N ASN A 12 13.81 -15.56 5.03
CA ASN A 12 14.65 -14.79 4.10
C ASN A 12 14.44 -13.26 4.21
N LEU A 13 13.21 -12.83 4.49
CA LEU A 13 12.92 -11.42 4.73
C LEU A 13 13.58 -10.95 6.03
N TRP A 14 13.56 -11.78 7.07
CA TRP A 14 14.20 -11.52 8.35
C TRP A 14 15.72 -11.45 8.24
N ASP A 15 16.35 -12.37 7.52
CA ASP A 15 17.80 -12.39 7.29
C ASP A 15 18.29 -11.19 6.48
N ALA A 16 17.53 -10.77 5.46
CA ALA A 16 17.83 -9.58 4.66
C ALA A 16 17.72 -8.27 5.46
N MET A 17 16.87 -8.24 6.49
CA MET A 17 16.71 -7.10 7.39
C MET A 17 17.85 -7.06 8.41
N TRP A 18 18.22 -8.22 8.99
CA TRP A 18 19.33 -8.34 9.94
C TRP A 18 20.69 -8.02 9.31
N SER A 19 20.90 -8.32 8.02
CA SER A 19 22.16 -8.02 7.32
C SER A 19 22.38 -6.53 7.05
N ASN A 20 21.32 -5.70 7.07
CA ASN A 20 21.37 -4.27 6.73
C ASN A 20 21.62 -3.34 7.93
N GLN A 21 22.03 -3.86 9.10
CA GLN A 21 22.24 -3.08 10.33
C GLN A 21 21.01 -2.24 10.74
N MET A 22 19.82 -2.84 10.69
CA MET A 22 18.60 -2.22 11.21
C MET A 22 18.57 -2.42 12.73
N THR A 23 18.82 -1.35 13.48
CA THR A 23 19.19 -1.38 14.91
C THR A 23 18.01 -1.62 15.86
N ASN A 24 16.76 -1.70 15.37
CA ASN A 24 15.57 -1.86 16.21
C ASN A 24 14.46 -2.73 15.57
N PRO A 25 14.37 -4.02 15.97
CA PRO A 25 13.39 -4.98 15.43
C PRO A 25 11.91 -4.55 15.55
N TRP A 26 11.59 -3.69 16.51
CA TRP A 26 10.22 -3.20 16.69
C TRP A 26 9.79 -2.27 15.55
N ILE A 27 10.68 -1.33 15.19
CA ILE A 27 10.44 -0.38 14.09
C ILE A 27 10.35 -1.16 12.78
N ASP A 28 11.19 -2.17 12.61
CA ASP A 28 11.23 -3.00 11.40
C ASP A 28 9.93 -3.79 11.19
N ILE A 29 9.36 -4.37 12.26
CA ILE A 29 8.06 -5.03 12.20
C ILE A 29 6.97 -4.03 11.77
N GLN A 30 7.02 -2.79 12.26
CA GLN A 30 6.07 -1.75 11.83
C GLN A 30 6.23 -1.44 10.35
N GLN A 31 7.47 -1.28 9.85
CA GLN A 31 7.72 -1.01 8.43
C GLN A 31 7.21 -2.14 7.53
N ILE A 32 7.46 -3.40 7.90
CA ILE A 32 6.93 -4.57 7.17
C ILE A 32 5.40 -4.57 7.21
N THR A 33 4.81 -4.27 8.37
CA THR A 33 3.35 -4.22 8.52
C THR A 33 2.73 -3.16 7.61
N TYR A 34 3.36 -2.00 7.45
CA TYR A 34 2.92 -0.97 6.52
C TYR A 34 3.00 -1.43 5.06
N LEU A 35 4.11 -2.06 4.66
CA LEU A 35 4.27 -2.62 3.31
C LEU A 35 3.21 -3.68 2.98
N ILE A 36 2.92 -4.57 3.93
CA ILE A 36 1.86 -5.58 3.79
C ILE A 36 0.51 -4.90 3.59
N PHE A 37 0.23 -3.84 4.35
CA PHE A 37 -1.03 -3.12 4.25
C PHE A 37 -1.19 -2.41 2.90
N ILE A 38 -0.15 -1.71 2.44
CA ILE A 38 -0.15 -1.06 1.12
C ILE A 38 -0.49 -2.08 0.03
N LYS A 39 0.16 -3.26 0.09
CA LYS A 39 -0.11 -4.35 -0.84
C LYS A 39 -1.53 -4.89 -0.71
N MET A 40 -2.04 -5.04 0.51
CA MET A 40 -3.40 -5.51 0.76
C MET A 40 -4.47 -4.55 0.23
N LEU A 41 -4.24 -3.23 0.33
CA LEU A 41 -5.11 -2.23 -0.28
C LEU A 41 -5.16 -2.35 -1.80
N ASP A 42 -3.99 -2.48 -2.44
CA ASP A 42 -3.88 -2.65 -3.89
C ASP A 42 -4.56 -3.95 -4.36
N ASP A 43 -4.35 -5.07 -3.66
CA ASP A 43 -5.00 -6.34 -3.96
C ASP A 43 -6.53 -6.26 -3.83
N ASN A 44 -7.05 -5.50 -2.87
CA ASN A 44 -8.49 -5.28 -2.71
C ASN A 44 -9.06 -4.43 -3.85
N GLN A 45 -8.36 -3.38 -4.26
CA GLN A 45 -8.73 -2.57 -5.43
C GLN A 45 -8.79 -3.43 -6.70
N ILE A 46 -7.76 -4.25 -6.95
CA ILE A 46 -7.71 -5.17 -8.10
C ILE A 46 -8.88 -6.16 -8.08
N LYS A 47 -9.25 -6.69 -6.90
CA LYS A 47 -10.42 -7.57 -6.77
C LYS A 47 -11.72 -6.84 -7.12
N ILE A 48 -11.86 -5.59 -6.69
CA ILE A 48 -13.02 -4.76 -7.02
C ILE A 48 -13.07 -4.50 -8.53
N GLU A 49 -11.96 -4.10 -9.15
CA GLU A 49 -11.87 -3.87 -10.59
C GLU A 49 -12.18 -5.13 -11.41
N ARG A 50 -11.70 -6.30 -10.97
CA ARG A 50 -12.05 -7.58 -11.61
C ARG A 50 -13.54 -7.88 -11.52
N LYS A 51 -14.17 -7.61 -10.37
CA LYS A 51 -15.63 -7.76 -10.21
C LYS A 51 -16.37 -6.83 -11.16
N ILE A 52 -15.98 -5.55 -11.20
CA ILE A 52 -16.55 -4.56 -12.12
C ILE A 52 -16.43 -5.04 -13.56
N ASN A 53 -15.24 -5.43 -14.01
CA ASN A 53 -15.02 -5.94 -15.36
C ASN A 53 -15.87 -7.18 -15.67
N SER A 54 -16.02 -8.10 -14.72
CA SER A 54 -16.89 -9.28 -14.89
C SER A 54 -18.38 -8.91 -14.99
N MET A 55 -18.84 -7.91 -14.24
CA MET A 55 -20.22 -7.44 -14.27
C MET A 55 -20.52 -6.67 -15.57
N VAL A 56 -19.57 -5.84 -16.02
CA VAL A 56 -19.65 -5.15 -17.32
C VAL A 56 -19.68 -6.17 -18.46
N ALA A 57 -18.84 -7.21 -18.41
CA ALA A 57 -18.84 -8.28 -19.41
C ALA A 57 -20.14 -9.10 -19.41
N ALA A 58 -20.81 -9.22 -18.26
CA ALA A 58 -22.14 -9.80 -18.13
C ALA A 58 -23.28 -8.87 -18.60
N GLY A 59 -22.96 -7.67 -19.10
CA GLY A 59 -23.93 -6.70 -19.61
C GLY A 59 -24.63 -5.87 -18.53
N MET A 60 -24.19 -5.94 -17.27
CA MET A 60 -24.71 -5.08 -16.20
C MET A 60 -24.11 -3.68 -16.31
N LYS A 61 -24.95 -2.64 -16.16
CA LYS A 61 -24.48 -1.28 -15.94
C LYS A 61 -23.93 -1.20 -14.52
N VAL A 62 -22.61 -1.03 -14.43
CA VAL A 62 -21.92 -0.89 -13.16
C VAL A 62 -21.70 0.61 -12.92
N ASN A 63 -22.24 1.14 -11.82
CA ASN A 63 -21.87 2.47 -11.36
C ASN A 63 -20.59 2.35 -10.54
N LEU A 64 -19.54 3.07 -10.94
CA LEU A 64 -18.26 3.11 -10.23
C LEU A 64 -18.42 3.70 -8.81
N GLU A 65 -19.45 4.51 -8.59
CA GLU A 65 -19.79 5.15 -7.31
C GLU A 65 -20.30 4.16 -6.24
N ASP A 66 -20.83 3.00 -6.65
CA ASP A 66 -21.27 1.95 -5.71
C ASP A 66 -20.07 1.19 -5.11
N PHE A 67 -18.88 1.35 -5.70
CA PHE A 67 -17.66 0.73 -5.23
C PHE A 67 -16.84 1.75 -4.45
N ASP A 68 -16.43 1.37 -3.24
CA ASP A 68 -15.55 2.15 -2.36
C ASP A 68 -14.12 2.10 -2.92
N LEU A 69 -13.90 2.76 -4.07
CA LEU A 69 -12.63 2.81 -4.78
C LEU A 69 -11.70 3.78 -4.05
N ILE A 70 -10.64 3.22 -3.47
CA ILE A 70 -9.62 3.99 -2.74
C ILE A 70 -8.75 4.78 -3.72
N PHE A 71 -8.40 4.14 -4.84
CA PHE A 71 -7.61 4.74 -5.90
C PHE A 71 -8.53 5.16 -7.05
N LYS A 72 -8.81 6.47 -7.14
CA LYS A 72 -9.66 7.06 -8.19
C LYS A 72 -8.85 7.31 -9.47
N ASP A 73 -9.52 7.54 -10.59
CA ASP A 73 -8.86 7.99 -11.81
C ASP A 73 -8.50 9.48 -11.70
N GLY A 74 -7.23 9.82 -11.92
CA GLY A 74 -6.73 11.20 -11.92
C GLY A 74 -5.46 11.41 -11.08
N PHE A 75 -5.32 12.62 -10.56
CA PHE A 75 -4.20 13.03 -9.71
C PHE A 75 -4.67 13.14 -8.26
N TYR A 76 -3.85 12.61 -7.35
CA TYR A 76 -3.95 12.92 -5.93
C TYR A 76 -3.10 14.17 -5.66
N ILE A 77 -3.76 15.23 -5.24
CA ILE A 77 -3.14 16.51 -4.89
C ILE A 77 -3.39 16.75 -3.40
N ASP A 78 -2.30 16.87 -2.66
CA ASP A 78 -2.32 17.21 -1.23
C ASP A 78 -1.39 18.39 -1.00
N GLU A 79 -1.97 19.54 -0.62
CA GLU A 79 -1.22 20.77 -0.41
C GLU A 79 -0.42 20.75 0.90
N GLU A 80 -0.84 19.99 1.90
CA GLU A 80 -0.13 19.90 3.19
C GLU A 80 1.14 19.06 3.06
N ASP A 81 1.04 17.91 2.39
CA ASP A 81 2.18 16.99 2.21
C ASP A 81 2.95 17.25 0.89
N LYS A 82 2.56 18.28 0.12
CA LYS A 82 3.12 18.61 -1.21
C LYS A 82 3.12 17.43 -2.18
N ILE A 83 2.07 16.62 -2.12
CA ILE A 83 1.92 15.47 -3.00
C ILE A 83 1.22 15.92 -4.27
N ASN A 84 1.85 15.64 -5.40
CA ASN A 84 1.21 15.74 -6.72
C ASN A 84 1.65 14.53 -7.54
N CYS A 85 0.86 13.48 -7.48
CA CYS A 85 1.14 12.25 -8.22
C CYS A 85 -0.16 11.64 -8.74
N SER A 86 -0.06 10.75 -9.72
CA SER A 86 -1.24 10.02 -10.18
C SER A 86 -1.67 9.03 -9.11
N TYR A 87 -2.97 8.79 -8.96
CA TYR A 87 -3.46 7.67 -8.15
C TYR A 87 -2.90 6.32 -8.61
N ALA A 88 -2.51 6.19 -9.88
CA ALA A 88 -1.80 5.02 -10.38
C ALA A 88 -0.42 4.86 -9.73
N ASP A 89 0.31 5.96 -9.48
CA ASP A 89 1.63 5.94 -8.86
C ASP A 89 1.58 5.56 -7.37
N LEU A 90 0.38 5.66 -6.76
CA LEU A 90 0.15 5.25 -5.37
C LEU A 90 -0.06 3.73 -5.24
N ARG A 91 -0.29 3.01 -6.35
CA ARG A 91 -0.59 1.57 -6.35
C ARG A 91 0.67 0.72 -6.28
N TRP A 92 0.68 -0.24 -5.35
CA TRP A 92 1.80 -1.18 -5.19
C TRP A 92 2.15 -1.88 -6.49
N SER A 93 1.17 -2.40 -7.21
CA SER A 93 1.34 -3.07 -8.52
C SER A 93 2.07 -2.23 -9.56
N VAL A 94 1.92 -0.90 -9.53
CA VAL A 94 2.53 0.01 -10.50
C VAL A 94 3.98 0.30 -10.09
N PHE A 95 4.20 0.91 -8.92
CA PHE A 95 5.56 1.32 -8.56
C PHE A 95 6.49 0.15 -8.23
N SER A 96 5.96 -0.99 -7.77
CA SER A 96 6.76 -2.19 -7.52
C SER A 96 7.45 -2.70 -8.80
N SER A 97 6.82 -2.50 -9.97
CA SER A 97 7.38 -2.87 -11.28
C SER A 97 8.43 -1.90 -11.83
N TRP A 98 8.66 -0.74 -11.19
CA TRP A 98 9.67 0.20 -11.66
C TRP A 98 11.08 -0.42 -11.61
N GLY A 99 12.00 0.02 -12.47
CA GLY A 99 13.38 -0.49 -12.47
C GLY A 99 14.27 0.12 -11.38
N ASP A 100 13.93 1.32 -10.92
CA ASP A 100 14.74 2.12 -10.00
C ASP A 100 14.25 1.98 -8.55
N ASN A 101 15.08 1.37 -7.71
CA ASN A 101 14.76 1.16 -6.29
C ASN A 101 14.77 2.45 -5.46
N GLY A 102 15.58 3.46 -5.84
CA GLY A 102 15.60 4.75 -5.15
C GLY A 102 14.28 5.48 -5.37
N LYS A 103 13.85 5.58 -6.62
CA LYS A 103 12.56 6.17 -6.99
C LYS A 103 11.35 5.48 -6.34
N LYS A 104 11.39 4.14 -6.19
CA LYS A 104 10.36 3.39 -5.45
C LYS A 104 10.27 3.81 -4.00
N PHE A 105 11.42 3.88 -3.34
CA PHE A 105 11.50 4.24 -1.93
C PHE A 105 11.04 5.69 -1.71
N ASP A 106 11.47 6.62 -2.56
CA ASP A 106 11.04 8.02 -2.50
C ASP A 106 9.54 8.17 -2.70
N ASN A 107 8.96 7.47 -3.68
CA ASN A 107 7.52 7.48 -3.91
C ASN A 107 6.75 6.86 -2.72
N LEU A 108 7.26 5.76 -2.18
CA LEU A 108 6.68 5.10 -1.01
C LEU A 108 6.65 6.04 0.20
N LYS A 109 7.78 6.68 0.50
CA LYS A 109 7.97 7.56 1.67
C LYS A 109 7.20 8.87 1.52
N ASN A 110 7.28 9.52 0.35
CA ASN A 110 6.80 10.89 0.17
C ASN A 110 5.35 10.95 -0.32
N ASN A 111 4.86 9.94 -1.05
CA ASN A 111 3.53 9.97 -1.66
C ASN A 111 2.59 8.91 -1.07
N VAL A 112 3.00 7.65 -1.09
CA VAL A 112 2.14 6.51 -0.70
C VAL A 112 1.85 6.52 0.81
N PHE A 113 2.87 6.76 1.62
CA PHE A 113 2.74 6.71 3.07
C PHE A 113 1.85 7.83 3.63
N PRO A 114 2.01 9.11 3.28
CA PRO A 114 1.11 10.16 3.76
C PRO A 114 -0.31 9.99 3.23
N PHE A 115 -0.48 9.55 1.98
CA PHE A 115 -1.79 9.22 1.41
C PHE A 115 -2.54 8.17 2.24
N ILE A 116 -1.88 7.05 2.57
CA ILE A 116 -2.50 5.98 3.35
C ILE A 116 -2.75 6.40 4.79
N LYS A 117 -1.88 7.24 5.35
CA LYS A 117 -2.07 7.81 6.68
C LYS A 117 -3.33 8.68 6.74
N LYS A 118 -3.59 9.47 5.70
CA LYS A 118 -4.78 10.33 5.55
C LYS A 118 -6.04 9.58 5.10
N LEU A 119 -5.93 8.29 4.79
CA LEU A 119 -7.03 7.40 4.43
C LEU A 119 -7.87 7.04 5.65
N HIS A 120 -8.43 8.05 6.30
CA HIS A 120 -9.44 7.94 7.34
C HIS A 120 -10.78 7.64 6.68
N GLY A 121 -10.97 6.40 6.23
CA GLY A 121 -12.30 5.92 5.92
C GLY A 121 -13.17 6.02 7.17
N ASP A 122 -14.41 6.50 7.02
CA ASP A 122 -15.45 6.61 8.06
C ASP A 122 -15.69 5.29 8.83
N LYS A 123 -15.15 4.18 8.33
CA LYS A 123 -14.95 2.92 9.05
C LYS A 123 -13.57 2.92 9.67
N ILE A 124 -13.52 3.19 10.98
CA ILE A 124 -12.34 3.01 11.85
C ILE A 124 -11.87 1.56 11.78
N THR A 125 -11.15 1.21 10.71
CA THR A 125 -10.43 -0.04 10.60
C THR A 125 -9.34 0.00 11.65
N SER A 126 -9.11 -1.13 12.35
CA SER A 126 -8.10 -1.22 13.41
C SER A 126 -6.74 -0.67 12.98
N PHE A 127 -6.47 -0.69 11.68
CA PHE A 127 -5.31 -0.11 11.03
C PHE A 127 -5.19 1.42 11.14
N ALA A 128 -6.25 2.19 10.95
CA ALA A 128 -6.21 3.65 11.05
C ALA A 128 -5.70 4.12 12.42
N LYS A 129 -6.03 3.37 13.49
CA LYS A 129 -5.51 3.60 14.85
C LYS A 129 -4.00 3.36 14.98
N TYR A 130 -3.43 2.43 14.21
CA TYR A 130 -1.99 2.18 14.21
C TYR A 130 -1.23 3.19 13.33
N MET A 131 -1.84 3.66 12.24
CA MET A 131 -1.26 4.70 11.37
C MET A 131 -1.28 6.10 11.98
N GLU A 132 -2.22 6.41 12.87
CA GLU A 132 -2.31 7.70 13.58
C GLU A 132 -1.01 8.04 14.33
N LYS A 133 -0.33 7.03 14.89
CA LYS A 133 0.93 7.17 15.63
C LYS A 133 2.17 6.82 14.81
N ALA A 134 2.01 6.57 13.51
CA ALA A 134 3.12 6.16 12.66
C ALA A 134 3.97 7.36 12.21
N GLU A 135 5.27 7.26 12.47
CA GLU A 135 6.30 8.20 12.01
C GLU A 135 7.29 7.40 11.14
N PHE A 136 7.43 7.77 9.87
CA PHE A 136 8.35 7.09 8.94
C PHE A 136 9.73 7.75 9.03
N THR A 137 10.48 7.41 10.07
CA THR A 137 11.83 7.93 10.35
C THR A 137 12.91 7.00 9.80
N VAL A 138 12.96 6.83 8.48
CA VAL A 138 14.17 6.30 7.84
C VAL A 138 14.98 7.51 7.34
N SER A 139 16.06 7.82 8.07
CA SER A 139 17.14 8.74 7.64
C SER A 139 18.15 8.00 6.79
#